data_AF-A0A529NBV2-F1
#
_entry.id   AF-A0A529NBV2-F1
#
_cell.length_a   1.000
_cell.length_b   1.000
_cell.length_c   1.000
_cell.angle_alpha   90.00
_cell.angle_beta   90.00
_cell.angle_gamma   90.00
#
_symmetry.space_group_name_H-M   'P 1'
#
loop_
_entity.id
_entity.type
_entity.pdbx_description
1 polymer ?
#
loop_
_entity_poly.entity_id
_entity_poly.type
_entity_poly.pdbx_seq_one_letter_code
_entity_poly.pdbx_strand_id
1 'polypeptide(L)'
;AYGNIGVAKIAGDKAALLKDLELALFAGKIAAYAQGFAVMSGASKEFNWSLPMPTIAKIWRAGCIIRSQMLDTMAEAFGSGSASTNLLMARAFIAMMQEAHPSLRRIV
;
A
#
# COMPACT_ATOMS: atom_id res chain seq x y z
N ALA A 1 -5.09 26.04 3.04
CA ALA A 1 -4.38 25.74 1.77
C ALA A 1 -5.08 24.66 0.92
N TYR A 2 -6.37 24.35 1.17
CA TYR A 2 -7.22 23.66 0.19
C TYR A 2 -8.34 24.65 -0.15
N GLY A 3 -8.02 25.59 -1.03
CA GLY A 3 -8.98 26.57 -1.52
C GLY A 3 -10.07 25.89 -2.34
N ASN A 4 -11.04 26.68 -2.81
CA ASN A 4 -12.08 26.26 -3.74
C ASN A 4 -11.43 25.99 -5.12
N ILE A 5 -10.68 24.89 -5.23
CA ILE A 5 -10.15 24.41 -6.49
C ILE A 5 -11.39 23.98 -7.27
N GLY A 6 -11.61 24.51 -8.48
CA GLY A 6 -12.75 24.19 -9.34
C GLY A 6 -12.73 22.75 -9.86
N VAL A 7 -12.62 21.80 -8.94
CA VAL A 7 -12.59 20.37 -9.19
C VAL A 7 -14.01 19.96 -9.54
N ALA A 8 -14.15 19.27 -10.66
CA ALA A 8 -15.43 18.73 -11.07
C ALA A 8 -15.99 17.86 -9.93
N LYS A 9 -17.24 18.11 -9.55
CA LYS A 9 -17.92 17.24 -8.59
C LYS A 9 -17.94 15.82 -9.17
N ILE A 10 -17.55 14.84 -8.35
CA ILE A 10 -17.69 13.44 -8.73
C ILE A 10 -19.18 13.17 -8.96
N ALA A 11 -19.52 12.81 -10.19
CA ALA A 11 -20.87 12.52 -10.63
C ALA A 11 -20.99 11.03 -10.97
N GLY A 12 -22.14 10.41 -10.66
CA GLY A 12 -22.38 9.01 -10.96
C GLY A 12 -23.28 8.32 -9.93
N ASP A 13 -23.52 7.03 -10.16
CA ASP A 13 -24.24 6.16 -9.24
C ASP A 13 -23.49 6.03 -7.89
N LYS A 14 -24.26 6.02 -6.79
CA LYS A 14 -23.70 5.95 -5.43
C LYS A 14 -22.95 4.64 -5.19
N ALA A 15 -23.43 3.52 -5.71
CA ALA A 15 -22.77 2.24 -5.51
C ALA A 15 -21.44 2.19 -6.30
N ALA A 16 -21.43 2.71 -7.52
CA ALA A 16 -20.19 2.88 -8.29
C ALA A 16 -19.17 3.77 -7.55
N LEU A 17 -19.62 4.89 -6.97
CA LEU A 17 -18.77 5.79 -6.20
C LEU A 17 -18.17 5.10 -4.96
N LEU A 18 -18.97 4.34 -4.20
CA LEU A 18 -18.48 3.62 -3.03
C LEU A 18 -17.40 2.60 -3.40
N LYS A 19 -17.60 1.88 -4.51
CA LYS A 19 -16.59 0.94 -5.03
C LYS A 19 -15.29 1.66 -5.41
N ASP A 20 -15.39 2.82 -6.04
CA ASP A 20 -14.20 3.61 -6.38
C ASP A 20 -13.47 4.14 -5.16
N LEU A 21 -14.19 4.57 -4.12
CA LEU A 21 -13.60 5.01 -2.86
C LEU A 21 -12.90 3.85 -2.13
N GLU A 22 -13.49 2.66 -2.13
CA GLU A 22 -12.88 1.46 -1.54
C GLU A 22 -11.54 1.11 -2.21
N LEU A 23 -11.54 1.04 -3.55
CA LEU A 23 -10.32 0.75 -4.31
C LEU A 23 -9.29 1.91 -4.22
N ALA A 24 -9.73 3.16 -4.21
CA ALA A 24 -8.85 4.31 -4.02
C ALA A 24 -8.16 4.28 -2.64
N LEU A 25 -8.92 3.98 -1.58
CA LEU A 25 -8.37 3.78 -0.24
C LEU A 25 -7.37 2.63 -0.21
N PHE A 26 -7.70 1.52 -0.88
CA PHE A 26 -6.83 0.36 -0.96
C PHE A 26 -5.51 0.68 -1.69
N ALA A 27 -5.56 1.38 -2.82
CA ALA A 27 -4.38 1.87 -3.54
C ALA A 27 -3.51 2.77 -2.65
N GLY A 28 -4.14 3.72 -1.94
CA GLY A 28 -3.45 4.60 -1.00
C GLY A 28 -2.77 3.82 0.13
N LYS A 29 -3.45 2.79 0.67
CA LYS A 29 -2.89 1.90 1.69
C LYS A 29 -1.66 1.16 1.17
N ILE A 30 -1.73 0.57 -0.03
CA ILE A 30 -0.57 -0.11 -0.64
C ILE A 30 0.61 0.84 -0.80
N ALA A 31 0.37 2.05 -1.32
CA ALA A 31 1.40 3.06 -1.51
C ALA A 31 2.06 3.48 -0.19
N ALA A 32 1.27 3.72 0.86
CA ALA A 32 1.77 4.08 2.19
C ALA A 32 2.70 2.99 2.76
N TYR A 33 2.32 1.71 2.65
CA TYR A 33 3.17 0.61 3.10
C TYR A 33 4.43 0.45 2.25
N ALA A 34 4.32 0.55 0.92
CA ALA A 34 5.47 0.48 0.02
C ALA A 34 6.52 1.56 0.36
N GLN A 35 6.06 2.78 0.66
CA GLN A 35 6.91 3.88 1.10
C GLN A 35 7.51 3.62 2.48
N GLY A 36 6.70 3.18 3.46
CA GLY A 36 7.18 2.86 4.81
C GLY A 36 8.29 1.81 4.80
N PHE A 37 8.11 0.72 4.07
CA PHE A 37 9.15 -0.32 3.92
C PHE A 37 10.40 0.20 3.18
N ALA A 38 10.24 1.10 2.20
CA ALA A 38 11.39 1.72 1.53
C ALA A 38 12.21 2.61 2.50
N VAL A 39 11.54 3.39 3.35
CA VAL A 39 12.19 4.18 4.42
C VAL A 39 12.94 3.25 5.38
N MET A 40 12.32 2.16 5.83
CA MET A 40 12.95 1.19 6.70
C MET A 40 14.16 0.50 6.04
N SER A 41 14.07 0.20 4.74
CA SER A 41 15.20 -0.34 3.96
C SER A 41 16.37 0.65 3.89
N GLY A 42 16.08 1.93 3.66
CA GLY A 42 17.07 3.00 3.72
C GLY A 42 17.75 3.10 5.09
N ALA A 43 16.96 3.15 6.15
CA ALA A 43 17.47 3.17 7.53
C ALA A 43 18.30 1.91 7.87
N SER A 44 17.87 0.73 7.43
CA SER A 44 18.63 -0.51 7.66
C SER A 44 20.02 -0.48 7.03
N LYS A 45 20.17 0.20 5.89
CA LYS A 45 21.47 0.37 5.22
C LYS A 45 22.31 1.43 5.92
N GLU A 46 21.73 2.57 6.22
CA GLU A 46 22.42 3.69 6.89
C GLU A 46 22.99 3.28 8.26
N PHE A 47 22.19 2.55 9.05
CA PHE A 47 22.54 2.20 10.42
C PHE A 47 23.05 0.76 10.60
N ASN A 48 23.28 0.02 9.51
CA ASN A 48 23.76 -1.37 9.52
C ASN A 48 22.93 -2.34 10.38
N TRP A 49 21.61 -2.15 10.44
CA TRP A 49 20.73 -2.95 11.32
C TRP A 49 20.35 -4.33 10.78
N SER A 50 20.56 -4.59 9.48
CA SER A 50 20.16 -5.85 8.84
C SER A 50 18.69 -6.23 9.13
N LEU A 51 17.78 -5.27 8.98
CA LEU A 51 16.38 -5.42 9.37
C LEU A 51 15.70 -6.59 8.63
N PRO A 52 15.09 -7.55 9.36
CA PRO A 52 14.41 -8.69 8.75
C PRO A 52 12.99 -8.29 8.31
N MET A 53 12.86 -7.66 7.13
CA MET A 53 11.56 -7.18 6.60
C MET A 53 10.44 -8.23 6.61
N PRO A 54 10.65 -9.52 6.25
CA PRO A 54 9.61 -10.54 6.36
C PRO A 54 9.13 -10.72 7.81
N THR A 55 10.04 -10.70 8.78
CA THR A 55 9.72 -10.87 10.20
C THR A 55 8.95 -9.67 10.73
N ILE A 56 9.36 -8.45 10.35
CA ILE A 56 8.66 -7.21 10.72
C ILE A 56 7.20 -7.26 10.25
N ALA A 57 6.95 -7.64 8.98
CA ALA A 57 5.60 -7.80 8.47
C ALA A 57 4.81 -8.87 9.24
N LYS A 58 5.45 -10.01 9.60
CA LYS A 58 4.81 -11.10 10.35
C LYS A 58 4.36 -10.70 11.76
N ILE A 59 5.17 -9.92 12.49
CA ILE A 59 4.82 -9.53 13.87
C ILE A 59 3.71 -8.48 13.91
N TRP A 60 3.48 -7.74 12.84
CA TRP A 60 2.37 -6.77 12.75
C TRP A 60 1.01 -7.40 12.41
N ARG A 61 0.96 -8.69 12.07
CA ARG A 61 -0.28 -9.37 11.67
C ARG A 61 -1.32 -9.46 12.78
N ALA A 62 -0.91 -9.39 14.03
CA ALA A 62 -1.78 -9.45 15.20
C ALA A 62 -1.30 -8.50 16.29
N GLY A 63 -2.17 -8.21 17.26
CA GLY A 63 -1.88 -7.37 18.42
C GLY A 63 -1.79 -5.87 18.14
N CYS A 64 -1.11 -5.45 17.07
CA CYS A 64 -0.96 -4.03 16.75
C CYS A 64 -2.22 -3.42 16.10
N ILE A 65 -2.28 -2.08 16.08
CA ILE A 65 -3.41 -1.31 15.51
C ILE A 65 -3.53 -1.55 14.00
N ILE A 66 -2.41 -1.63 13.28
CA ILE A 66 -2.36 -1.69 11.81
C ILE A 66 -2.62 -3.10 11.23
N ARG A 67 -2.91 -4.08 12.08
CA ARG A 67 -3.11 -5.49 11.71
C ARG A 67 -4.13 -5.63 10.57
N SER A 68 -3.79 -6.43 9.55
CA SER A 68 -4.70 -6.76 8.44
C SER A 68 -4.17 -7.95 7.64
N GLN A 69 -5.05 -8.62 6.88
CA GLN A 69 -4.68 -9.74 6.00
C GLN A 69 -3.60 -9.37 4.98
N MET A 70 -3.52 -8.10 4.56
CA MET A 70 -2.49 -7.62 3.63
C MET A 70 -1.06 -7.80 4.18
N LEU A 71 -0.88 -7.84 5.50
CA LEU A 71 0.43 -8.07 6.12
C LEU A 71 0.93 -9.50 5.92
N ASP A 72 0.04 -10.49 5.75
CA ASP A 72 0.43 -11.85 5.33
C ASP A 72 1.07 -11.81 3.93
N THR A 73 0.40 -11.13 2.99
CA THR A 73 0.91 -10.96 1.63
C THR A 73 2.26 -10.22 1.60
N MET A 74 2.46 -9.21 2.47
CA MET A 74 3.76 -8.55 2.59
C MET A 74 4.85 -9.50 3.11
N ALA A 75 4.54 -10.25 4.16
CA ALA A 75 5.47 -11.21 4.74
C ALA A 75 5.91 -12.27 3.72
N GLU A 76 4.99 -12.77 2.92
CA GLU A 76 5.27 -13.70 1.81
C GLU A 76 6.07 -13.03 0.69
N ALA A 77 5.71 -11.81 0.30
CA ALA A 77 6.40 -11.07 -0.75
C ALA A 77 7.88 -10.82 -0.39
N PHE A 78 8.16 -10.41 0.86
CA PHE A 78 9.54 -10.25 1.34
C PHE A 78 10.23 -11.61 1.53
N GLY A 79 9.54 -12.62 2.08
CA GLY A 79 10.12 -13.94 2.34
C GLY A 79 10.53 -14.69 1.08
N SER A 80 9.82 -14.49 -0.03
CA SER A 80 10.13 -15.06 -1.34
C SER A 80 11.17 -14.26 -2.14
N GLY A 81 11.57 -13.08 -1.67
CA GLY A 81 12.45 -12.16 -2.40
C GLY A 81 11.77 -11.36 -3.51
N SER A 82 10.46 -11.53 -3.73
CA SER A 82 9.72 -10.80 -4.77
C SER A 82 9.61 -9.28 -4.52
N ALA A 83 9.84 -8.84 -3.29
CA ALA A 83 9.90 -7.43 -2.88
C ALA A 83 11.34 -6.94 -2.59
N SER A 84 12.36 -7.48 -3.28
CA SER A 84 13.79 -7.21 -3.01
C SER A 84 14.16 -5.72 -3.04
N THR A 85 13.57 -4.95 -3.95
CA THR A 85 13.80 -3.49 -4.07
C THR A 85 12.66 -2.69 -3.45
N ASN A 86 11.40 -3.05 -3.76
CA ASN A 86 10.21 -2.34 -3.31
C ASN A 86 9.00 -3.28 -3.30
N LEU A 87 8.06 -3.05 -2.39
CA LEU A 87 6.84 -3.84 -2.28
C LEU A 87 6.00 -3.83 -3.57
N LEU A 88 5.99 -2.71 -4.31
CA LEU A 88 5.26 -2.58 -5.58
C LEU A 88 5.83 -3.44 -6.73
N MET A 89 7.00 -4.05 -6.55
CA MET A 89 7.59 -4.97 -7.53
C MET A 89 7.17 -6.42 -7.31
N ALA A 90 6.55 -6.73 -6.16
CA ALA A 90 6.03 -8.06 -5.90
C ALA A 90 4.76 -8.30 -6.71
N ARG A 91 4.68 -9.47 -7.35
CA ARG A 91 3.60 -9.84 -8.28
C ARG A 91 2.19 -9.65 -7.70
N ALA A 92 1.98 -9.98 -6.43
CA ALA A 92 0.69 -9.76 -5.75
C ALA A 92 0.32 -8.28 -5.67
N PHE A 93 1.28 -7.41 -5.34
CA PHE A 93 1.05 -5.97 -5.22
C PHE A 93 0.95 -5.28 -6.58
N ILE A 94 1.61 -5.80 -7.62
CA ILE A 94 1.39 -5.36 -9.00
C ILE A 94 -0.07 -5.58 -9.38
N ALA A 95 -0.60 -6.79 -9.16
CA ALA A 95 -2.00 -7.10 -9.49
C ALA A 95 -2.99 -6.24 -8.69
N MET A 96 -2.80 -6.10 -7.38
CA MET A 96 -3.63 -5.26 -6.53
C MET A 96 -3.61 -3.78 -6.96
N MET A 97 -2.43 -3.26 -7.31
CA MET A 97 -2.31 -1.86 -7.75
C MET A 97 -2.89 -1.65 -9.15
N GLN A 98 -2.76 -2.61 -10.08
CA GLN A 98 -3.39 -2.58 -11.39
C GLN A 98 -4.92 -2.51 -11.29
N GLU A 99 -5.51 -3.25 -10.35
CA GLU A 99 -6.95 -3.18 -10.07
C GLU A 99 -7.36 -1.85 -9.43
N ALA A 100 -6.58 -1.36 -8.47
CA ALA A 100 -6.99 -0.26 -7.61
C ALA A 100 -6.67 1.14 -8.17
N HIS A 101 -5.57 1.29 -8.92
CA HIS A 101 -5.12 2.60 -9.40
C HIS A 101 -6.10 3.33 -10.33
N PRO A 102 -6.92 2.67 -11.19
CA PRO A 102 -7.88 3.37 -12.02
C PRO A 102 -8.95 4.09 -11.20
N SER A 103 -9.42 3.47 -10.10
CA SER A 103 -10.36 4.09 -9.17
C SER A 103 -9.73 5.26 -8.43
N LEU A 104 -8.47 5.13 -7.99
CA LEU A 104 -7.75 6.26 -7.39
C LEU A 104 -7.69 7.48 -8.33
N ARG A 105 -7.41 7.28 -9.62
CA ARG A 105 -7.37 8.34 -10.64
C ARG A 105 -8.74 8.95 -10.97
N ARG A 106 -9.85 8.27 -10.65
CA ARG A 106 -11.20 8.85 -10.79
C ARG A 106 -11.58 9.72 -9.59
N ILE A 107 -11.02 9.43 -8.42
CA ILE A 107 -11.32 10.14 -7.17
C ILE A 107 -10.47 11.42 -7.00
N VAL A 108 -9.26 11.45 -7.57
CA VAL A 108 -8.31 12.59 -7.52
C VAL A 108 -8.23 13.29 -8.86
#